data_AF-A0A7W2M0Q9-F1
#
_entry.id   AF-A0A7W2M0Q9-F1
#
_cell.length_a   1.000
_cell.length_b   1.000
_cell.length_c   1.000
_cell.angle_alpha   90.00
_cell.angle_beta   90.00
_cell.angle_gamma   90.00
#
_symmetry.space_group_name_H-M   'P 1'
#
loop_
_entity.id
_entity.type
_entity.pdbx_description
1 polymer ?
#
loop_
_entity_poly.entity_id
_entity_poly.type
_entity_poly.pdbx_seq_one_letter_code
_entity_poly.pdbx_strand_id
1 'polypeptide(L)'
;MMKLTVLRIDNNDEESNLPSSFFPRAGSGHGWFRLEPAEEEFPSDTELSWALQEWNDDCVLLDYDQTIGIGRFVIVDWYAPAPGTVIDISLPWEMNLQELDHDEYG
;
A
#
# COMPACT_ATOMS: atom_id res chain seq x y z
N MET A 1 -9.70 5.97 -8.11
CA MET A 1 -8.38 6.00 -7.49
C MET A 1 -8.57 6.38 -6.05
N MET A 2 -7.87 5.73 -5.14
CA MET A 2 -7.97 5.95 -3.70
C MET A 2 -6.67 6.55 -3.16
N LYS A 3 -6.78 7.45 -2.19
CA LYS A 3 -5.63 8.12 -1.61
C LYS A 3 -5.27 7.52 -0.26
N LEU A 4 -4.01 7.13 -0.13
CA LEU A 4 -3.42 6.60 1.07
C LEU A 4 -2.42 7.62 1.62
N THR A 5 -2.67 8.13 2.83
CA THR A 5 -1.76 9.05 3.51
C THR A 5 -0.93 8.30 4.53
N VAL A 6 0.40 8.38 4.43
CA VAL A 6 1.30 7.83 5.43
C VAL A 6 1.22 8.67 6.69
N LEU A 7 0.85 8.06 7.81
CA LEU A 7 0.72 8.75 9.11
C LEU A 7 2.03 8.76 9.88
N ARG A 8 2.72 7.63 9.90
CA ARG A 8 3.97 7.44 10.64
C ARG A 8 4.77 6.34 9.96
N ILE A 9 6.09 6.45 10.06
CA ILE A 9 7.03 5.40 9.66
C ILE A 9 7.78 4.86 10.87
N ASP A 10 8.16 3.60 10.76
CA ASP A 10 9.11 2.92 11.62
C ASP A 10 10.08 2.18 10.70
N ASN A 11 10.96 2.97 10.09
CA ASN A 11 12.06 2.44 9.30
C ASN A 11 13.11 1.94 10.28
N ASN A 12 13.07 0.65 10.59
CA ASN A 12 14.01 0.05 11.53
C ASN A 12 15.13 -0.63 10.75
N ASP A 13 16.31 0.01 10.71
CA ASP A 13 17.53 -0.60 10.17
C ASP A 13 18.02 -1.80 10.99
N GLU A 14 17.49 -2.01 12.21
CA GLU A 14 17.95 -3.03 13.16
C GLU A 14 17.09 -4.31 13.19
N GLU A 15 16.08 -4.44 12.30
CA GLU A 15 15.21 -5.62 12.29
C GLU A 15 15.96 -6.86 11.76
N SER A 16 16.61 -7.58 12.68
CA SER A 16 17.59 -8.67 12.43
C SER A 16 17.06 -9.90 11.66
N ASN A 17 15.78 -9.94 11.30
CA ASN A 17 15.16 -11.08 10.61
C ASN A 17 14.84 -10.82 9.13
N LEU A 18 15.18 -9.63 8.62
CA LEU A 18 14.96 -9.27 7.22
C LEU A 18 16.31 -9.20 6.48
N PRO A 19 16.32 -9.36 5.13
CA PRO A 19 17.56 -9.29 4.33
C PRO A 19 18.33 -7.97 4.53
N SER A 20 17.65 -6.93 5.01
CA SER A 20 18.20 -5.67 5.53
C SER A 20 19.35 -5.86 6.53
N SER A 21 19.30 -6.92 7.35
CA SER A 21 20.35 -7.24 8.33
C SER A 21 21.66 -7.71 7.68
N PHE A 22 21.60 -8.19 6.43
CA PHE A 22 22.77 -8.67 5.67
C PHE A 22 23.30 -7.62 4.70
N PHE A 23 22.47 -6.65 4.28
CA PHE A 23 22.84 -5.58 3.37
C PHE A 23 22.57 -4.22 4.01
N PRO A 24 23.59 -3.57 4.61
CA PRO A 24 23.42 -2.23 5.15
C PRO A 24 22.97 -1.30 4.01
N ARG A 25 21.75 -0.73 4.14
CA ARG A 25 20.94 0.11 3.22
C ARG A 25 19.66 -0.54 2.68
N ALA A 26 19.46 -1.84 2.82
CA ALA A 26 18.25 -2.54 2.39
C ALA A 26 17.12 -2.47 3.45
N GLY A 27 16.98 -1.32 4.14
CA GLY A 27 16.13 -1.14 5.32
C GLY A 27 14.69 -1.65 5.14
N SER A 28 14.03 -2.02 6.24
CA SER A 28 12.61 -2.40 6.19
C SER A 28 11.72 -1.20 6.50
N GLY A 29 10.91 -0.84 5.52
CA GLY A 29 10.08 0.32 5.59
C GLY A 29 8.72 0.02 6.18
N HIS A 30 8.55 0.13 7.51
CA HIS A 30 7.22 0.01 8.08
C HIS A 30 6.50 1.36 8.06
N GLY A 31 5.27 1.37 7.57
CA GLY A 31 4.43 2.56 7.49
C GLY A 31 3.04 2.29 8.05
N TRP A 32 2.55 3.18 8.91
CA TRP A 32 1.12 3.31 9.18
C TRP A 32 0.52 4.26 8.18
N PHE A 33 -0.68 3.94 7.73
CA PHE A 33 -1.39 4.77 6.78
C PHE A 33 -2.84 4.94 7.18
N ARG A 34 -3.46 5.93 6.55
CA ARG A 34 -4.89 6.15 6.56
C ARG A 34 -5.37 6.39 5.14
N LEU A 35 -6.43 5.70 4.77
CA LEU A 35 -7.16 5.93 3.54
C LEU A 35 -8.05 7.18 3.71
N GLU A 36 -8.09 8.02 2.68
CA GLU A 36 -9.11 9.06 2.62
C GLU A 36 -10.48 8.39 2.47
N PRO A 37 -11.51 8.84 3.21
CA PRO A 37 -12.84 8.26 3.11
C PRO A 37 -13.36 8.42 1.67
N ALA A 38 -13.63 7.29 1.01
CA ALA A 38 -14.37 7.26 -0.24
C ALA A 38 -15.88 7.43 0.03
N GLU A 39 -16.64 7.83 -0.98
CA GLU A 39 -18.08 8.16 -0.83
C GLU A 39 -18.96 6.94 -0.49
N GLU A 40 -18.49 5.71 -0.73
CA GLU A 40 -19.30 4.50 -0.58
C GLU A 40 -18.80 3.60 0.56
N GLU A 41 -17.55 3.12 0.55
CA GLU A 41 -17.01 2.25 1.60
C GLU A 41 -15.48 2.15 1.50
N PHE A 42 -14.81 1.76 2.58
CA PHE A 42 -13.38 1.44 2.55
C PHE A 42 -13.16 0.06 1.88
N PRO A 43 -12.09 -0.10 1.06
CA PRO A 43 -11.79 -1.35 0.38
C PRO A 43 -11.50 -2.47 1.39
N SER A 44 -11.65 -3.73 0.95
CA SER A 44 -11.30 -4.91 1.75
C SER A 44 -9.78 -5.08 1.88
N ASP A 45 -9.32 -5.89 2.84
CA ASP A 45 -7.88 -6.20 3.03
C ASP A 45 -7.22 -6.74 1.76
N THR A 46 -7.95 -7.57 1.01
CA THR A 46 -7.45 -8.22 -0.19
C THR A 46 -7.29 -7.18 -1.29
N GLU A 47 -8.31 -6.35 -1.53
CA GLU A 47 -8.28 -5.29 -2.54
C GLU A 47 -7.16 -4.28 -2.27
N LEU A 48 -6.97 -3.91 -1.00
CA LEU A 48 -5.91 -3.02 -0.58
C LEU A 48 -4.53 -3.65 -0.73
N SER A 49 -4.39 -4.95 -0.45
CA SER A 49 -3.13 -5.68 -0.65
C SER A 49 -2.72 -5.70 -2.12
N TRP A 50 -3.67 -5.94 -3.03
CA TRP A 50 -3.42 -5.90 -4.48
C TRP A 50 -3.03 -4.50 -4.94
N ALA A 51 -3.75 -3.47 -4.50
CA ALA A 51 -3.49 -2.08 -4.85
C ALA A 51 -2.11 -1.60 -4.37
N LEU A 52 -1.68 -2.04 -3.18
CA LEU A 52 -0.35 -1.75 -2.65
C LEU A 52 0.76 -2.46 -3.44
N GLN A 53 0.55 -3.72 -3.83
CA GLN A 53 1.51 -4.47 -4.67
C GLN A 53 1.62 -3.89 -6.07
N GLU A 54 0.52 -3.40 -6.65
CA GLU A 54 0.56 -2.71 -7.94
C GLU A 54 1.34 -1.40 -7.86
N TRP A 55 1.17 -0.64 -6.78
CA TRP A 55 1.95 0.58 -6.53
C TRP A 55 3.43 0.28 -6.32
N ASN A 56 3.75 -0.77 -5.56
CA ASN A 56 5.10 -1.23 -5.31
C ASN A 56 5.09 -2.73 -5.00
N ASP A 57 5.74 -3.51 -5.86
CA ASP A 57 5.78 -4.99 -5.80
C ASP A 57 6.31 -5.51 -4.45
N ASP A 58 7.22 -4.75 -3.81
CA ASP A 58 7.80 -5.07 -2.51
C ASP A 58 6.95 -4.62 -1.31
N CYS A 59 5.79 -4.00 -1.55
CA CYS A 59 4.89 -3.50 -0.51
C CYS A 59 3.88 -4.57 -0.10
N VAL A 60 3.89 -4.91 1.19
CA VAL A 60 3.03 -5.93 1.78
C VAL A 60 2.15 -5.31 2.86
N LEU A 61 0.84 -5.57 2.78
CA LEU A 61 -0.11 -5.20 3.83
C LEU A 61 0.07 -6.12 5.04
N LEU A 62 0.22 -5.55 6.24
CA LEU A 62 0.38 -6.30 7.48
C LEU A 62 -0.90 -6.35 8.30
N ASP A 63 -1.59 -5.21 8.41
CA ASP A 63 -2.78 -5.05 9.22
C ASP A 63 -3.63 -3.93 8.63
N TYR A 64 -4.95 -4.06 8.72
CA TYR A 64 -5.87 -3.08 8.18
C TYR A 64 -7.24 -3.17 8.84
N ASP A 65 -7.68 -2.05 9.39
CA ASP A 65 -9.02 -1.85 9.93
C ASP A 65 -9.88 -1.14 8.87
N GLN A 66 -10.73 -1.92 8.22
CA GLN A 66 -11.67 -1.45 7.20
C GLN A 66 -12.72 -0.47 7.76
N THR A 67 -13.03 -0.50 9.06
CA THR A 67 -14.07 0.35 9.64
C THR A 67 -13.64 1.81 9.73
N ILE A 68 -12.34 2.05 9.93
CA ILE A 68 -11.74 3.38 10.07
C ILE A 68 -10.76 3.73 8.94
N GLY A 69 -10.45 2.78 8.05
CA GLY A 69 -9.55 2.95 6.92
C GLY A 69 -8.09 3.15 7.35
N ILE A 70 -7.67 2.58 8.48
CA ILE A 70 -6.29 2.70 9.00
C ILE A 70 -5.62 1.34 8.92
N GLY A 71 -4.38 1.31 8.49
CA GLY A 71 -3.61 0.07 8.44
C GLY A 71 -2.12 0.29 8.55
N ARG A 72 -1.39 -0.81 8.39
CA ARG A 72 0.07 -0.88 8.38
C ARG A 72 0.54 -1.70 7.19
N PHE A 73 1.57 -1.19 6.51
CA PHE A 73 2.31 -1.92 5.48
C PHE A 73 3.79 -2.01 5.85
N VAL A 74 4.49 -2.92 5.17
CA VAL A 74 5.94 -3.00 5.11
C VAL A 74 6.39 -2.95 3.66
N ILE A 75 7.47 -2.23 3.37
CA ILE A 75 8.18 -2.34 2.10
C ILE A 75 9.46 -3.12 2.34
N VAL A 76 9.60 -4.24 1.63
CA VAL A 76 10.79 -5.08 1.70
C VAL A 76 11.92 -4.42 0.91
N ASP A 77 13.15 -4.50 1.41
CA ASP A 77 14.36 -3.93 0.78
C ASP A 77 14.34 -2.40 0.59
N TRP A 78 13.30 -1.71 1.09
CA TRP A 78 13.11 -0.27 0.88
C TRP A 78 12.53 0.44 2.11
N TYR A 79 12.70 1.76 2.14
CA TYR A 79 12.18 2.61 3.21
C TYR A 79 10.73 3.02 2.98
N ALA A 80 9.94 3.07 4.06
CA ALA A 80 8.58 3.58 3.96
C ALA A 80 8.62 5.08 3.60
N PRO A 81 7.71 5.54 2.73
CA PRO A 81 7.61 6.95 2.37
C PRO A 81 7.38 7.82 3.61
N ALA A 82 7.90 9.04 3.58
CA ALA A 82 7.86 9.92 4.74
C ALA A 82 6.42 10.18 5.24
N PRO A 83 6.22 10.41 6.55
CA PRO A 83 4.92 10.82 7.08
C PRO A 83 4.37 12.06 6.37
N GLY A 84 3.09 12.06 6.03
CA GLY A 84 2.43 13.07 5.22
C GLY A 84 2.51 12.83 3.70
N THR A 85 3.23 11.80 3.25
CA THR A 85 3.21 11.40 1.84
C THR A 85 1.84 10.85 1.48
N VAL A 86 1.27 11.34 0.38
CA VAL A 86 0.03 10.82 -0.20
C VAL A 86 0.40 9.93 -1.38
N ILE A 87 -0.05 8.68 -1.32
CA ILE A 87 0.10 7.68 -2.36
C ILE A 87 -1.26 7.52 -3.03
N ASP A 88 -1.27 7.57 -4.35
CA ASP A 88 -2.44 7.26 -5.14
C ASP A 88 -2.39 5.77 -5.48
N ILE A 89 -3.41 5.03 -5.06
CA ILE A 89 -3.54 3.59 -5.29
C ILE A 89 -4.77 3.30 -6.16
N SER A 90 -4.60 2.46 -7.16
CA SER A 90 -5.69 1.98 -8.01
C SER A 90 -6.27 0.71 -7.40
N LEU A 91 -7.58 0.70 -7.16
CA LEU A 91 -8.24 -0.50 -6.65
C LEU A 91 -8.59 -1.45 -7.82
N PRO A 92 -8.53 -2.77 -7.61
CA PRO A 92 -8.70 -3.75 -8.70
C PRO A 92 -10.08 -3.70 -9.38
N TRP A 93 -11.13 -3.26 -8.67
CA TRP A 93 -12.47 -3.07 -9.27
C TRP A 93 -12.55 -1.85 -10.20
N GLU A 94 -11.66 -0.87 -10.05
CA GLU A 94 -11.54 0.26 -10.99
C GLU A 94 -10.85 -0.14 -12.29
N MET A 95 -10.05 -1.21 -12.27
CA MET A 95 -9.37 -1.74 -13.45
C MET A 95 -10.33 -2.55 -14.33
N ASN A 96 -11.26 -3.30 -13.73
CA ASN A 96 -12.30 -4.03 -14.47
C ASN A 96 -13.22 -3.09 -15.27
N LEU A 97 -13.37 -1.83 -14.86
CA LEU A 97 -14.14 -0.83 -15.58
C LEU A 97 -13.40 -0.26 -16.80
N GLN A 98 -12.07 -0.34 -16.85
CA GLN A 98 -11.28 0.13 -18.00
C GLN A 98 -11.12 -0.95 -19.09
N GLU A 99 -11.21 -2.24 -18.74
CA GLU A 99 -11.15 -3.33 -19.72
C GLU A 99 -12.46 -3.55 -20.49
N LEU A 100 -13.59 -2.99 -20.03
CA LEU A 100 -14.89 -3.12 -20.70
C LEU A 100 -15.19 -2.01 -21.74
N ASP A 101 -14.30 -1.03 -21.92
CA ASP A 101 -14.45 0.02 -22.95
C ASP A 101 -13.72 -0.32 -24.27
N HIS A 102 -13.03 -1.48 -24.35
CA HIS A 102 -12.21 -1.85 -25.52
C HIS A 102 -12.76 -2.97 -26.41
N ASP A 103 -14.00 -3.42 -26.22
CA ASP A 103 -14.62 -4.48 -27.04
C ASP A 103 -15.80 -4.00 -27.92
N GLU A 104 -15.85 -2.71 -28.28
CA GLU A 104 -16.63 -2.27 -29.44
C GLU A 104 -15.67 -2.10 -30.64
N TYR A 105 -15.46 -3.20 -31.39
CA TYR A 105 -15.14 -3.34 -32.83
C TYR A 105 -14.14 -4.48 -33.10
N GLY A 106 -14.70 -5.65 -33.46
CA GLY A 106 -14.00 -6.78 -34.07
C GLY A 106 -14.96 -7.75 -34.74
#